data_AF-A0A486XJW9-F1
#
_entry.id   AF-A0A486XJW9-F1
#
_cell.length_a   1.000
_cell.length_b   1.000
_cell.length_c   1.000
_cell.angle_alpha   90.00
_cell.angle_beta   90.00
_cell.angle_gamma   90.00
#
_symmetry.space_group_name_H-M   'P 1'
#
loop_
_entity.id
_entity.type
_entity.pdbx_description
1 polymer ?
#
loop_
_entity_poly.entity_id
_entity_poly.type
_entity_poly.pdbx_seq_one_letter_code
_entity_poly.pdbx_strand_id
1 'polypeptide(L)'
;MKYLSGLLLLSALASFNALALCPDGSIFDNNLSFCANTSDVYGPFTKTMTDRCVSAGGGSACTTPRTVSVNGTNISVLRWSRGFTANLRGTGSCPDGAVRSAQYGGHCFEQRSDGAPNNVYGNFTADEVAKCQYLQGGTACLTTRWSAQFYTSVKNTTLPGSWVNKFGAWLWYIDEAGVNRTHTQLANELAAMGVKRIFIKIADDAAACSLFVDACSTTTTNIYKNKGIEPWAWSYNYPGNNAAQADALYQAARYGYVGFVSDVEVEFNNKTTELHSLFQAFRSARTRAINDGYARSDFPLGATTWSNPADQGMRVDIIDQYVDFHMPQTYLEVWGSSYMADPKRWIEAGNCEYRALGANKPIWHIVSTEYDIISPAQLNTFLNAAGPNASIWRVPGGSVPQAVWQDWNNVNWQRSSFDNDVDCSAGNNSFKNYLTSSPTPPPPAPQAVPYWDQKLNAVNPYGTCSITSLAMITDYFGLTDPAVLGQRTPDYLNNRFGVLQDVPSLAWGFNTIAQEKGSPLRDIGVTNGTISQLRALASAGKPTIVHGWFTAPGHILVVTGYDGSHYTVNDPYGVWNLQKWGSYDTSKSGKGVRYPKAAFEYAINDNGSGNDLWLHRFE
;
A
#
# COMPACT_ATOMS: atom_id res chain seq x y z
N MET A 1 -32.63 29.35 42.89
CA MET A 1 -33.61 28.41 42.28
C MET A 1 -33.19 28.24 40.83
N LYS A 2 -32.54 27.12 40.48
CA LYS A 2 -33.13 25.90 39.87
C LYS A 2 -33.63 26.24 38.45
N TYR A 3 -33.09 25.70 37.36
CA TYR A 3 -32.90 24.29 36.93
C TYR A 3 -31.57 24.18 36.13
N LEU A 4 -30.62 23.25 36.26
CA LEU A 4 -30.56 21.78 36.39
C LEU A 4 -31.15 20.96 35.22
N SER A 5 -30.23 20.23 34.58
CA SER A 5 -30.38 18.90 33.98
C SER A 5 -30.85 18.76 32.53
N GLY A 6 -29.86 18.50 31.66
CA GLY A 6 -30.02 17.77 30.40
C GLY A 6 -28.97 16.65 30.32
N LEU A 7 -28.94 15.76 31.31
CA LEU A 7 -28.29 14.45 31.19
C LEU A 7 -29.07 13.65 30.14
N LEU A 8 -28.54 13.51 28.93
CA LEU A 8 -28.99 12.50 27.99
C LEU A 8 -28.18 11.23 28.26
N LEU A 9 -28.88 10.23 28.78
CA LEU A 9 -28.40 8.88 29.03
C LEU A 9 -27.67 8.33 27.79
N LEU A 10 -26.34 8.19 27.86
CA LEU A 10 -25.68 7.11 27.15
C LEU A 10 -25.96 5.83 27.95
N SER A 11 -27.06 5.17 27.60
CA SER A 11 -27.36 3.81 28.07
C SER A 11 -26.23 2.88 27.65
N ALA A 12 -25.73 2.13 28.63
CA ALA A 12 -24.71 1.10 28.50
C ALA A 12 -24.93 0.19 27.29
N LEU A 13 -24.06 0.31 26.28
CA LEU A 13 -23.83 -0.76 25.33
C LEU A 13 -22.93 -1.78 26.04
N ALA A 14 -23.55 -2.77 26.66
CA ALA A 14 -22.85 -3.93 27.16
C ALA A 14 -22.09 -4.59 25.99
N SER A 15 -20.78 -4.73 26.15
CA SER A 15 -19.89 -5.41 25.21
C SER A 15 -20.24 -6.89 25.14
N PHE A 16 -21.07 -7.28 24.17
CA PHE A 16 -21.34 -8.67 23.89
C PHE A 16 -20.40 -9.17 22.79
N ASN A 17 -19.42 -9.98 23.16
CA ASN A 17 -18.72 -10.88 22.23
C ASN A 17 -19.72 -11.93 21.72
N ALA A 18 -20.43 -11.65 20.63
CA ALA A 18 -21.40 -12.60 20.07
C ALA A 18 -20.89 -13.17 18.74
N LEU A 19 -20.25 -14.35 18.79
CA LEU A 19 -20.32 -15.31 17.67
C LEU A 19 -21.80 -15.72 17.48
N ALA A 20 -22.18 -16.25 16.30
CA ALA A 20 -23.59 -16.50 15.93
C ALA A 20 -24.46 -16.94 17.11
N LEU A 21 -25.49 -16.13 17.37
CA LEU A 21 -26.39 -16.26 18.50
C LEU A 21 -27.31 -17.46 18.28
N CYS A 22 -26.80 -18.64 18.62
CA CYS A 22 -27.58 -19.87 18.66
C CYS A 22 -28.49 -19.91 19.90
N PRO A 23 -29.63 -20.63 19.84
CA PRO A 23 -30.45 -20.89 21.02
C PRO A 23 -29.64 -21.38 22.21
N ASP A 24 -30.04 -20.95 23.41
CA ASP A 24 -29.35 -21.26 24.66
C ASP A 24 -29.17 -22.79 24.80
N GLY A 25 -27.93 -23.23 25.01
CA GLY A 25 -27.58 -24.66 25.06
C GLY A 25 -27.35 -25.33 23.69
N SER A 26 -27.25 -24.57 22.61
CA SER A 26 -26.87 -25.05 21.27
C SER A 26 -25.67 -24.28 20.71
N ILE A 27 -24.98 -24.87 19.74
CA ILE A 27 -23.83 -24.26 19.05
C ILE A 27 -24.01 -24.35 17.53
N PHE A 28 -23.34 -23.50 16.77
CA PHE A 28 -23.38 -23.59 15.31
C PHE A 28 -22.64 -24.85 14.85
N ASP A 29 -23.33 -25.73 14.15
CA ASP A 29 -22.80 -26.96 13.61
C ASP A 29 -22.42 -26.75 12.14
N ASN A 30 -21.12 -26.76 11.83
CA ASN A 30 -20.63 -26.51 10.47
C ASN A 30 -21.06 -27.59 9.46
N ASN A 31 -21.26 -28.83 9.90
CA ASN A 31 -21.66 -29.93 9.02
C ASN A 31 -23.13 -29.80 8.63
N LEU A 32 -23.97 -29.36 9.57
CA LEU A 32 -25.39 -29.11 9.30
C LEU A 32 -25.64 -27.71 8.73
N SER A 33 -24.74 -26.77 9.00
CA SER A 33 -24.86 -25.33 8.70
C SER A 33 -26.04 -24.66 9.42
N PHE A 34 -26.34 -25.12 10.64
CA PHE A 34 -27.41 -24.60 11.51
C PHE A 34 -26.97 -24.67 12.98
N CYS A 35 -27.69 -23.95 13.85
CA CYS A 35 -27.54 -24.13 15.29
C CYS A 35 -28.10 -25.49 15.72
N ALA A 36 -27.33 -26.24 16.50
CA ALA A 36 -27.71 -27.58 16.93
C ALA A 36 -27.20 -27.88 18.34
N ASN A 37 -27.92 -28.75 19.04
CA ASN A 37 -27.41 -29.44 20.23
C ASN A 37 -27.35 -30.95 19.94
N THR A 38 -27.28 -31.77 20.99
CA THR A 38 -27.20 -33.24 20.84
C THR A 38 -28.45 -33.86 20.21
N SER A 39 -29.61 -33.23 20.36
CA SER A 39 -30.91 -33.81 20.00
C SER A 39 -31.64 -33.04 18.89
N ASP A 40 -31.51 -31.71 18.88
CA ASP A 40 -32.29 -30.80 18.06
C ASP A 40 -31.39 -29.91 17.19
N VAL A 41 -31.95 -29.49 16.06
CA VAL A 41 -31.41 -28.47 15.15
C VAL A 41 -32.46 -27.38 15.00
N TYR A 42 -32.00 -26.15 15.00
CA TYR A 42 -32.83 -24.95 15.02
C TYR A 42 -32.69 -24.21 13.70
N GLY A 43 -33.84 -23.92 13.09
CA GLY A 43 -33.93 -23.11 11.89
C GLY A 43 -33.71 -21.62 12.20
N PRO A 44 -33.92 -20.74 11.20
CA PRO A 44 -34.75 -21.00 10.02
C PRO A 44 -34.09 -21.91 8.96
N PHE A 45 -34.86 -22.84 8.40
CA PHE A 45 -34.44 -23.74 7.31
C PHE A 45 -34.75 -23.15 5.92
N THR A 46 -34.08 -23.64 4.88
CA THR A 46 -34.42 -23.30 3.49
C THR A 46 -35.83 -23.78 3.15
N LYS A 47 -36.45 -23.18 2.14
CA LYS A 47 -37.74 -23.62 1.61
C LYS A 47 -37.67 -25.06 1.15
N THR A 48 -36.63 -25.43 0.40
CA THR A 48 -36.51 -26.79 -0.13
C THR A 48 -36.45 -27.82 1.00
N MET A 49 -35.69 -27.54 2.07
CA MET A 49 -35.68 -28.39 3.26
C MET A 49 -37.05 -28.45 3.93
N THR A 50 -37.78 -27.33 4.02
CA THR A 50 -39.12 -27.27 4.62
C THR A 50 -40.14 -28.06 3.80
N ASP A 51 -40.09 -27.98 2.48
CA ASP A 51 -40.96 -28.75 1.57
C ASP A 51 -40.68 -30.25 1.66
N ARG A 52 -39.40 -30.62 1.77
CA ARG A 52 -39.01 -32.02 2.00
C ARG A 52 -39.43 -32.50 3.38
N CYS A 53 -39.37 -31.66 4.41
CA CYS A 53 -39.88 -31.98 5.75
C CYS A 53 -41.37 -32.35 5.69
N VAL A 54 -42.18 -31.53 5.02
CA VAL A 54 -43.62 -31.77 4.86
C VAL A 54 -43.85 -33.06 4.06
N SER A 55 -43.13 -33.24 2.95
CA SER A 55 -43.26 -34.43 2.09
C SER A 55 -42.82 -35.73 2.78
N ALA A 56 -41.86 -35.65 3.70
CA ALA A 56 -41.38 -36.77 4.50
C ALA A 56 -42.26 -37.07 5.72
N GLY A 57 -43.39 -36.38 5.89
CA GLY A 57 -44.32 -36.61 7.00
C GLY A 57 -43.85 -36.07 8.34
N GLY A 58 -42.98 -35.05 8.37
CA GLY A 58 -42.47 -34.43 9.61
C GLY A 58 -43.54 -33.70 10.46
N GLY A 59 -44.78 -33.64 9.97
CA GLY A 59 -45.93 -33.12 10.71
C GLY A 59 -45.81 -31.64 11.09
N SER A 60 -46.34 -31.27 12.25
CA SER A 60 -46.34 -29.88 12.73
C SER A 60 -44.94 -29.32 12.98
N ALA A 61 -43.91 -30.15 13.13
CA ALA A 61 -42.54 -29.68 13.29
C ALA A 61 -42.02 -28.91 12.07
N CYS A 62 -42.55 -29.17 10.87
CA CYS A 62 -42.15 -28.49 9.64
C CYS A 62 -42.72 -27.06 9.52
N THR A 63 -43.83 -26.78 10.20
CA THR A 63 -44.63 -25.57 9.96
C THR A 63 -44.92 -24.76 11.22
N THR A 64 -44.73 -25.33 12.40
CA THR A 64 -45.04 -24.68 13.68
C THR A 64 -43.74 -24.34 14.42
N PRO A 65 -43.34 -23.06 14.43
CA PRO A 65 -42.21 -22.59 15.23
C PRO A 65 -42.39 -22.86 16.72
N ARG A 66 -41.28 -23.03 17.43
CA ARG A 66 -41.21 -23.11 18.89
C ARG A 66 -40.50 -21.87 19.42
N THR A 67 -40.96 -21.42 20.58
CA THR A 67 -40.26 -20.38 21.33
C THR A 67 -39.00 -20.97 21.95
N VAL A 68 -37.87 -20.34 21.68
CA VAL A 68 -36.57 -20.65 22.27
C VAL A 68 -35.92 -19.37 22.78
N SER A 69 -35.12 -19.48 23.83
CA SER A 69 -34.33 -18.35 24.34
C SER A 69 -32.99 -18.29 23.62
N VAL A 70 -32.57 -17.09 23.24
CA VAL A 70 -31.24 -16.76 22.72
C VAL A 70 -30.74 -15.58 23.55
N ASN A 71 -29.73 -15.81 24.38
CA ASN A 71 -29.15 -14.80 25.27
C ASN A 71 -30.24 -14.09 26.11
N GLY A 72 -31.17 -14.86 26.67
CA GLY A 72 -32.29 -14.36 27.48
C GLY A 72 -33.43 -13.70 26.70
N THR A 73 -33.36 -13.65 25.36
CA THR A 73 -34.43 -13.12 24.50
C THR A 73 -35.19 -14.26 23.83
N ASN A 74 -36.52 -14.26 23.96
CA ASN A 74 -37.37 -15.26 23.32
C ASN A 74 -37.57 -14.99 21.82
N ILE A 75 -37.22 -15.97 20.98
CA ILE A 75 -37.47 -15.96 19.53
C ILE A 75 -38.27 -17.19 19.11
N SER A 76 -38.90 -17.12 17.93
CA SER A 76 -39.70 -18.20 17.39
C SER A 76 -38.99 -18.82 16.17
N VAL A 77 -38.58 -20.09 16.28
CA VAL A 77 -37.85 -20.81 15.23
C VAL A 77 -38.38 -22.23 15.05
N LEU A 78 -38.22 -22.80 13.86
CA LEU A 78 -38.48 -24.23 13.66
C LEU A 78 -37.43 -25.06 14.40
N ARG A 79 -37.86 -26.19 14.97
CA ARG A 79 -36.99 -27.14 15.68
C ARG A 79 -37.22 -28.54 15.16
N TRP A 80 -36.19 -29.15 14.59
CA TRP A 80 -36.23 -30.50 14.04
C TRP A 80 -35.23 -31.38 14.79
N SER A 81 -35.47 -32.70 14.85
CA SER A 81 -34.47 -33.59 15.42
C SER A 81 -33.20 -33.60 14.56
N ARG A 82 -32.05 -33.80 15.20
CA ARG A 82 -30.75 -33.75 14.54
C ARG A 82 -30.61 -34.77 13.41
N GLY A 83 -30.99 -36.02 13.67
CA GLY A 83 -30.96 -37.09 12.67
C GLY A 83 -31.90 -36.81 11.49
N PHE A 84 -33.10 -36.29 11.75
CA PHE A 84 -34.04 -35.92 10.69
C PHE A 84 -33.51 -34.76 9.84
N THR A 85 -32.92 -33.75 10.47
CA THR A 85 -32.34 -32.60 9.75
C THR A 85 -31.16 -33.02 8.88
N ALA A 86 -30.27 -33.89 9.38
CA ALA A 86 -29.15 -34.42 8.62
C ALA A 86 -29.60 -35.11 7.31
N ASN A 87 -30.70 -35.87 7.37
CA ASN A 87 -31.28 -36.52 6.19
C ASN A 87 -31.84 -35.54 5.15
N LEU A 88 -32.34 -34.38 5.59
CA LEU A 88 -32.95 -33.39 4.70
C LEU A 88 -31.97 -32.34 4.17
N ARG A 89 -30.89 -32.06 4.92
CA ARG A 89 -29.92 -30.98 4.65
C ARG A 89 -29.17 -31.16 3.33
N GLY A 90 -29.00 -32.39 2.86
CA GLY A 90 -28.23 -32.70 1.65
C GLY A 90 -26.72 -32.73 1.89
N THR A 91 -25.97 -33.11 0.85
CA THR A 91 -24.51 -33.33 0.93
C THR A 91 -23.67 -32.15 0.44
N GLY A 92 -24.31 -31.09 -0.06
CA GLY A 92 -23.64 -29.90 -0.60
C GLY A 92 -22.92 -29.08 0.49
N SER A 93 -22.15 -28.08 0.04
CA SER A 93 -21.49 -27.12 0.95
C SER A 93 -22.46 -26.17 1.63
N CYS A 94 -23.68 -26.03 1.09
CA CYS A 94 -24.80 -25.30 1.68
C CYS A 94 -25.98 -26.24 1.91
N PRO A 95 -26.90 -25.91 2.85
CA PRO A 95 -28.16 -26.61 2.98
C PRO A 95 -28.92 -26.64 1.65
N ASP A 96 -29.58 -27.77 1.39
CA ASP A 96 -30.31 -28.02 0.16
C ASP A 96 -31.30 -26.87 -0.16
N GLY A 97 -31.27 -26.38 -1.39
CA GLY A 97 -32.00 -25.17 -1.81
C GLY A 97 -31.22 -23.86 -1.70
N ALA A 98 -30.00 -23.85 -1.15
CA ALA A 98 -29.10 -22.70 -1.14
C ALA A 98 -27.74 -23.02 -1.78
N VAL A 99 -27.04 -21.98 -2.23
CA VAL A 99 -25.72 -22.08 -2.88
C VAL A 99 -24.74 -21.09 -2.25
N ARG A 100 -23.45 -21.47 -2.15
CA ARG A 100 -22.41 -20.59 -1.62
C ARG A 100 -22.26 -19.38 -2.54
N SER A 101 -22.30 -18.16 -1.99
CA SER A 101 -22.26 -16.94 -2.80
C SER A 101 -21.15 -15.98 -2.38
N ALA A 102 -20.20 -15.73 -3.28
CA ALA A 102 -19.15 -14.73 -3.06
C ALA A 102 -19.70 -13.31 -2.89
N GLN A 103 -20.84 -13.00 -3.52
CA GLN A 103 -21.53 -11.72 -3.38
C GLN A 103 -21.90 -11.44 -1.91
N TYR A 104 -22.31 -12.47 -1.18
CA TYR A 104 -22.77 -12.41 0.20
C TYR A 104 -21.71 -12.91 1.19
N GLY A 105 -20.43 -12.53 0.98
CA GLY A 105 -19.36 -12.85 1.93
C GLY A 105 -19.02 -14.34 2.01
N GLY A 106 -19.42 -15.11 0.99
CA GLY A 106 -19.33 -16.55 1.00
C GLY A 106 -20.51 -17.22 1.70
N HIS A 107 -21.46 -16.53 2.33
CA HIS A 107 -22.61 -17.19 2.97
C HIS A 107 -23.50 -17.96 1.97
N CYS A 108 -24.36 -18.84 2.48
CA CYS A 108 -25.27 -19.63 1.67
C CYS A 108 -26.47 -18.78 1.24
N PHE A 109 -26.69 -18.63 -0.06
CA PHE A 109 -27.73 -17.82 -0.65
C PHE A 109 -28.85 -18.70 -1.22
N GLU A 110 -30.08 -18.39 -0.86
CA GLU A 110 -31.29 -19.00 -1.38
C GLU A 110 -32.07 -17.98 -2.21
N GLN A 111 -32.26 -18.29 -3.49
CA GLN A 111 -33.17 -17.55 -4.36
C GLN A 111 -34.59 -18.10 -4.21
N ARG A 112 -35.57 -17.22 -4.04
CA ARG A 112 -36.98 -17.56 -3.87
C ARG A 112 -37.76 -17.14 -5.12
N SER A 113 -38.53 -18.07 -5.66
CA SER A 113 -39.39 -17.85 -6.84
C SER A 113 -40.87 -17.64 -6.49
N ASP A 114 -41.25 -17.83 -5.22
CA ASP A 114 -42.62 -17.73 -4.72
C ASP A 114 -42.98 -16.33 -4.18
N GLY A 115 -42.23 -15.30 -4.59
CA GLY A 115 -42.44 -13.91 -4.16
C GLY A 115 -41.95 -13.60 -2.75
N ALA A 116 -41.46 -14.59 -1.99
CA ALA A 116 -40.79 -14.36 -0.72
C ALA A 116 -39.40 -13.72 -0.92
N PRO A 117 -38.85 -13.00 0.06
CA PRO A 117 -37.50 -12.45 -0.04
C PRO A 117 -36.43 -13.54 -0.20
N ASN A 118 -35.46 -13.31 -1.08
CA ASN A 118 -34.23 -14.11 -1.12
C ASN A 118 -33.52 -14.07 0.23
N ASN A 119 -32.89 -15.16 0.62
CA ASN A 119 -32.30 -15.32 1.96
C ASN A 119 -30.81 -15.61 1.90
N VAL A 120 -30.10 -15.14 2.92
CA VAL A 120 -28.71 -15.46 3.21
C VAL A 120 -28.69 -16.20 4.54
N TYR A 121 -28.05 -17.36 4.55
CA TYR A 121 -27.88 -18.24 5.69
C TYR A 121 -26.43 -18.22 6.12
N GLY A 122 -26.19 -17.91 7.39
CA GLY A 122 -24.87 -17.79 7.97
C GLY A 122 -24.56 -18.89 8.98
N ASN A 123 -23.27 -19.00 9.29
CA ASN A 123 -22.83 -18.53 10.60
C ASN A 123 -22.39 -17.08 10.41
N PHE A 124 -23.15 -16.10 10.92
CA PHE A 124 -22.79 -14.69 10.81
C PHE A 124 -21.71 -14.31 11.82
N THR A 125 -20.76 -13.50 11.38
CA THR A 125 -19.66 -12.99 12.22
C THR A 125 -20.18 -12.02 13.29
N ALA A 126 -19.38 -11.83 14.35
CA ALA A 126 -19.73 -10.89 15.42
C ALA A 126 -19.92 -9.45 14.91
N ASP A 127 -19.11 -9.03 13.94
CA ASP A 127 -19.23 -7.72 13.28
C ASP A 127 -20.56 -7.59 12.51
N GLU A 128 -20.94 -8.63 11.75
CA GLU A 128 -22.23 -8.67 11.04
C GLU A 128 -23.41 -8.61 12.03
N VAL A 129 -23.35 -9.33 13.16
CA VAL A 129 -24.39 -9.30 14.20
C VAL A 129 -24.46 -7.94 14.89
N ALA A 130 -23.33 -7.31 15.20
CA ALA A 130 -23.30 -5.97 15.79
C ALA A 130 -23.87 -4.91 14.83
N LYS A 131 -23.55 -5.00 13.53
CA LYS A 131 -24.15 -4.17 12.48
C LYS A 131 -25.65 -4.42 12.34
N CYS A 132 -26.10 -5.67 12.45
CA CYS A 132 -27.53 -5.99 12.50
C CYS A 132 -28.24 -5.30 13.67
N GLN A 133 -27.65 -5.36 14.87
CA GLN A 133 -28.21 -4.71 16.07
C GLN A 133 -28.25 -3.18 15.92
N TYR A 134 -27.20 -2.58 15.36
CA TYR A 134 -27.14 -1.15 15.08
C TYR A 134 -28.20 -0.69 14.06
N LEU A 135 -28.43 -1.51 13.03
CA LEU A 135 -29.52 -1.31 12.07
C LEU A 135 -30.91 -1.62 12.65
N GLN A 136 -31.00 -1.93 13.95
CA GLN A 136 -32.24 -2.31 14.62
C GLN A 136 -32.95 -3.50 13.94
N GLY A 137 -32.19 -4.49 13.48
CA GLY A 137 -32.70 -5.69 12.80
C GLY A 137 -33.60 -6.60 13.66
N GLY A 138 -33.80 -6.26 14.93
CA GLY A 138 -34.70 -6.96 15.84
C GLY A 138 -34.31 -8.42 16.08
N THR A 139 -35.30 -9.31 16.12
CA THR A 139 -35.08 -10.75 16.35
C THR A 139 -34.32 -11.44 15.22
N ALA A 140 -34.22 -10.84 14.02
CA ALA A 140 -33.42 -11.41 12.94
C ALA A 140 -31.94 -11.52 13.32
N CYS A 141 -31.42 -10.58 14.12
CA CYS A 141 -30.04 -10.60 14.61
C CYS A 141 -29.74 -11.80 15.54
N LEU A 142 -30.79 -12.48 16.02
CA LEU A 142 -30.72 -13.65 16.90
C LEU A 142 -30.96 -14.96 16.13
N THR A 143 -30.93 -14.91 14.80
CA THR A 143 -31.16 -16.08 13.93
C THR A 143 -30.07 -16.20 12.87
N THR A 144 -29.96 -17.39 12.27
CA THR A 144 -28.98 -17.70 11.23
C THR A 144 -29.48 -17.44 9.80
N ARG A 145 -30.58 -16.69 9.64
CA ARG A 145 -31.15 -16.34 8.32
C ARG A 145 -31.54 -14.86 8.25
N TRP A 146 -30.98 -14.14 7.29
CA TRP A 146 -31.37 -12.76 6.95
C TRP A 146 -31.89 -12.68 5.52
N SER A 147 -32.74 -11.70 5.21
CA SER A 147 -33.05 -11.42 3.82
C SER A 147 -31.80 -10.89 3.10
N ALA A 148 -31.62 -11.23 1.83
CA ALA A 148 -30.44 -10.83 1.06
C ALA A 148 -30.31 -9.29 0.96
N GLN A 149 -31.44 -8.58 0.92
CA GLN A 149 -31.46 -7.13 0.96
C GLN A 149 -30.97 -6.60 2.31
N PHE A 150 -31.47 -7.15 3.43
CA PHE A 150 -31.03 -6.73 4.76
C PHE A 150 -29.58 -7.07 5.02
N TYR A 151 -29.12 -8.26 4.60
CA TYR A 151 -27.70 -8.63 4.66
C TYR A 151 -26.83 -7.62 3.89
N THR A 152 -27.30 -7.13 2.73
CA THR A 152 -26.59 -6.09 1.98
C THR A 152 -26.49 -4.78 2.78
N SER A 153 -27.55 -4.39 3.47
CA SER A 153 -27.52 -3.24 4.40
C SER A 153 -26.52 -3.47 5.54
N VAL A 154 -26.53 -4.66 6.15
CA VAL A 154 -25.56 -5.04 7.20
C VAL A 154 -24.13 -4.94 6.67
N LYS A 155 -23.84 -5.56 5.53
CA LYS A 155 -22.52 -5.53 4.88
C LYS A 155 -22.01 -4.12 4.61
N ASN A 156 -22.91 -3.22 4.19
CA ASN A 156 -22.59 -1.84 3.84
C ASN A 156 -22.57 -0.88 5.04
N THR A 157 -22.94 -1.36 6.24
CA THR A 157 -23.00 -0.53 7.44
C THR A 157 -21.64 -0.47 8.13
N THR A 158 -21.27 0.75 8.54
CA THR A 158 -20.12 1.00 9.41
C THR A 158 -20.64 1.44 10.78
N LEU A 159 -20.24 0.75 11.84
CA LEU A 159 -20.67 1.08 13.21
C LEU A 159 -19.97 2.37 13.70
N PRO A 160 -20.68 3.31 14.35
CA PRO A 160 -20.05 4.45 15.01
C PRO A 160 -19.14 3.98 16.15
N GLY A 161 -17.88 4.45 16.20
CA GLY A 161 -16.93 4.05 17.24
C GLY A 161 -16.38 2.61 17.12
N SER A 162 -16.72 1.88 16.05
CA SER A 162 -16.05 0.62 15.71
C SER A 162 -14.64 0.92 15.21
N TRP A 163 -13.64 0.79 16.09
CA TRP A 163 -12.25 0.70 15.65
C TRP A 163 -12.09 -0.62 14.89
N VAL A 164 -12.24 -0.58 13.56
CA VAL A 164 -11.72 -1.68 12.75
C VAL A 164 -10.22 -1.61 12.91
N ASN A 165 -9.63 -2.65 13.52
CA ASN A 165 -8.19 -2.76 13.64
C ASN A 165 -7.53 -2.48 12.27
N LYS A 166 -6.31 -2.00 12.32
CA LYS A 166 -5.42 -1.86 11.18
C LYS A 166 -4.17 -2.69 11.38
N PHE A 167 -4.37 -3.93 11.84
CA PHE A 167 -3.27 -4.81 12.10
C PHE A 167 -2.42 -5.00 10.85
N GLY A 168 -1.11 -4.89 11.05
CA GLY A 168 -0.12 -4.93 10.00
C GLY A 168 0.75 -6.18 10.03
N ALA A 169 1.34 -6.49 8.89
CA ALA A 169 2.43 -7.44 8.77
C ALA A 169 3.64 -6.75 8.12
N TRP A 170 4.84 -7.19 8.45
CA TRP A 170 6.08 -6.66 7.87
C TRP A 170 6.66 -7.63 6.84
N LEU A 171 7.18 -7.09 5.74
CA LEU A 171 7.84 -7.82 4.66
C LEU A 171 9.28 -7.32 4.54
N TRP A 172 10.24 -8.25 4.65
CA TRP A 172 11.66 -7.94 4.47
C TRP A 172 12.05 -7.93 3.00
N TYR A 173 11.91 -9.07 2.32
CA TYR A 173 12.10 -9.20 0.87
C TYR A 173 11.05 -10.15 0.32
N ILE A 174 10.47 -9.84 -0.85
CA ILE A 174 9.49 -10.73 -1.49
C ILE A 174 10.14 -11.98 -2.07
N ASP A 175 11.41 -11.87 -2.46
CA ASP A 175 12.25 -12.92 -3.04
C ASP A 175 13.11 -13.63 -1.98
N GLU A 176 12.90 -13.35 -0.70
CA GLU A 176 13.56 -14.10 0.36
C GLU A 176 13.24 -15.59 0.24
N ALA A 177 14.27 -16.43 0.36
CA ALA A 177 14.14 -17.88 0.29
C ALA A 177 13.04 -18.37 1.25
N GLY A 178 12.06 -19.12 0.75
CA GLY A 178 10.96 -19.63 1.58
C GLY A 178 9.68 -18.78 1.54
N VAL A 179 9.74 -17.50 1.17
CA VAL A 179 8.51 -16.71 0.92
C VAL A 179 7.78 -17.28 -0.29
N ASN A 180 8.51 -17.58 -1.37
CA ASN A 180 8.06 -18.29 -2.59
C ASN A 180 6.73 -17.78 -3.17
N ARG A 181 6.50 -16.46 -3.11
CA ARG A 181 5.26 -15.80 -3.51
C ARG A 181 5.55 -14.54 -4.30
N THR A 182 4.71 -14.23 -5.27
CA THR A 182 4.62 -12.88 -5.84
C THR A 182 3.86 -11.95 -4.89
N HIS A 183 4.01 -10.63 -5.05
CA HIS A 183 3.19 -9.66 -4.32
C HIS A 183 1.69 -9.91 -4.45
N THR A 184 1.22 -10.37 -5.61
CA THR A 184 -0.22 -10.69 -5.81
C THR A 184 -0.64 -11.87 -4.94
N GLN A 185 0.15 -12.94 -4.88
CA GLN A 185 -0.13 -14.10 -4.05
C GLN A 185 -0.11 -13.72 -2.56
N LEU A 186 0.93 -13.00 -2.13
CA LEU A 186 1.05 -12.55 -0.75
C LEU A 186 -0.12 -11.62 -0.36
N ALA A 187 -0.48 -10.65 -1.21
CA ALA A 187 -1.60 -9.76 -0.94
C ALA A 187 -2.95 -10.51 -0.83
N ASN A 188 -3.16 -11.54 -1.66
CA ASN A 188 -4.37 -12.37 -1.55
C ASN A 188 -4.43 -13.13 -0.22
N GLU A 189 -3.32 -13.71 0.22
CA GLU A 189 -3.24 -14.47 1.47
C GLU A 189 -3.41 -13.56 2.69
N LEU A 190 -2.70 -12.45 2.75
CA LEU A 190 -2.84 -11.44 3.82
C LEU A 190 -4.27 -10.89 3.89
N ALA A 191 -4.88 -10.60 2.74
CA ALA A 191 -6.26 -10.11 2.69
C ALA A 191 -7.27 -11.17 3.16
N ALA A 192 -7.04 -12.44 2.81
CA ALA A 192 -7.88 -13.56 3.26
C ALA A 192 -7.84 -13.76 4.78
N MET A 193 -6.68 -13.55 5.41
CA MET A 193 -6.56 -13.54 6.88
C MET A 193 -7.26 -12.34 7.51
N GLY A 194 -7.19 -11.17 6.85
CA GLY A 194 -7.80 -9.95 7.31
C GLY A 194 -6.83 -8.82 7.63
N VAL A 195 -5.54 -8.99 7.33
CA VAL A 195 -4.49 -7.99 7.45
C VAL A 195 -4.90 -6.70 6.74
N LYS A 196 -4.60 -5.54 7.34
CA LYS A 196 -5.00 -4.22 6.80
C LYS A 196 -3.82 -3.33 6.45
N ARG A 197 -2.61 -3.63 6.91
CA ARG A 197 -1.37 -2.93 6.54
C ARG A 197 -0.28 -3.92 6.16
N ILE A 198 0.54 -3.57 5.19
CA ILE A 198 1.79 -4.26 4.89
C ILE A 198 2.91 -3.23 4.94
N PHE A 199 3.98 -3.51 5.68
CA PHE A 199 5.17 -2.68 5.74
C PHE A 199 6.25 -3.34 4.88
N ILE A 200 6.53 -2.77 3.71
CA ILE A 200 7.45 -3.34 2.70
C ILE A 200 8.78 -2.59 2.75
N LYS A 201 9.89 -3.32 2.85
CA LYS A 201 11.22 -2.69 2.82
C LYS A 201 11.48 -2.15 1.42
N ILE A 202 11.97 -0.91 1.33
CA ILE A 202 12.31 -0.29 0.03
C ILE A 202 13.72 0.31 0.00
N ALA A 203 14.40 0.33 1.13
CA ALA A 203 15.75 0.83 1.24
C ALA A 203 16.52 0.14 2.37
N ASP A 204 17.83 0.13 2.21
CA ASP A 204 18.81 -0.26 3.21
C ASP A 204 19.95 0.75 3.13
N ASP A 205 20.14 1.54 4.19
CA ASP A 205 20.97 2.74 4.14
C ASP A 205 20.62 3.65 2.93
N ALA A 206 21.61 4.13 2.19
CA ALA A 206 21.45 5.01 1.04
C ALA A 206 20.91 4.30 -0.22
N ALA A 207 20.75 2.97 -0.21
CA ALA A 207 20.34 2.18 -1.36
C ALA A 207 18.81 2.05 -1.44
N ALA A 208 18.14 3.15 -1.78
CA ALA A 208 16.70 3.14 -2.07
C ALA A 208 16.40 2.63 -3.49
N CYS A 209 15.42 1.72 -3.61
CA CYS A 209 14.87 1.19 -4.87
C CYS A 209 15.79 0.39 -5.79
N SER A 210 17.11 0.61 -5.79
CA SER A 210 18.06 -0.16 -6.60
C SER A 210 18.12 -1.63 -6.18
N LEU A 211 17.96 -1.89 -4.87
CA LEU A 211 17.91 -3.23 -4.29
C LEU A 211 16.48 -3.79 -4.17
N PHE A 212 15.46 -2.95 -4.39
CA PHE A 212 14.04 -3.25 -4.09
C PHE A 212 13.15 -2.85 -5.28
N VAL A 213 13.54 -3.29 -6.48
CA VAL A 213 12.91 -2.87 -7.75
C VAL A 213 11.45 -3.31 -7.81
N ASP A 214 11.13 -4.47 -7.24
CA ASP A 214 9.77 -4.99 -7.09
C ASP A 214 8.90 -4.08 -6.20
N ALA A 215 9.46 -3.57 -5.10
CA ALA A 215 8.74 -2.75 -4.14
C ALA A 215 8.59 -1.29 -4.61
N CYS A 216 9.59 -0.75 -5.30
CA CYS A 216 9.54 0.59 -5.89
C CYS A 216 8.75 0.64 -7.21
N SER A 217 7.47 0.25 -7.12
CA SER A 217 6.56 0.14 -8.25
C SER A 217 5.13 0.50 -7.85
N THR A 218 4.48 1.36 -8.65
CA THR A 218 3.04 1.66 -8.46
C THR A 218 2.16 0.44 -8.71
N THR A 219 2.63 -0.51 -9.54
CA THR A 219 1.94 -1.79 -9.72
C THR A 219 1.89 -2.56 -8.40
N THR A 220 3.01 -2.60 -7.67
CA THR A 220 3.10 -3.30 -6.38
C THR A 220 2.21 -2.66 -5.32
N THR A 221 2.25 -1.34 -5.16
CA THR A 221 1.37 -0.67 -4.19
C THR A 221 -0.11 -0.82 -4.55
N ASN A 222 -0.46 -0.80 -5.85
CA ASN A 222 -1.83 -1.02 -6.30
C ASN A 222 -2.33 -2.44 -6.06
N ILE A 223 -1.47 -3.47 -6.13
CA ILE A 223 -1.83 -4.84 -5.76
C ILE A 223 -2.41 -4.90 -4.35
N TYR A 224 -1.73 -4.28 -3.37
CA TYR A 224 -2.20 -4.28 -1.97
C TYR A 224 -3.42 -3.37 -1.76
N LYS A 225 -3.43 -2.17 -2.35
CA LYS A 225 -4.58 -1.26 -2.26
C LYS A 225 -5.87 -1.87 -2.80
N ASN A 226 -5.79 -2.59 -3.93
CA ASN A 226 -6.93 -3.29 -4.52
C ASN A 226 -7.47 -4.43 -3.64
N LYS A 227 -6.70 -4.86 -2.64
CA LYS A 227 -7.11 -5.84 -1.62
C LYS A 227 -7.55 -5.18 -0.31
N GLY A 228 -7.64 -3.86 -0.26
CA GLY A 228 -7.98 -3.11 0.95
C GLY A 228 -6.86 -3.10 1.98
N ILE A 229 -5.62 -3.34 1.57
CA ILE A 229 -4.42 -3.31 2.42
C ILE A 229 -3.68 -1.99 2.16
N GLU A 230 -3.31 -1.27 3.21
CA GLU A 230 -2.43 -0.10 3.16
C GLU A 230 -0.98 -0.54 2.90
N PRO A 231 -0.37 -0.21 1.74
CA PRO A 231 1.05 -0.39 1.56
C PRO A 231 1.81 0.75 2.26
N TRP A 232 2.58 0.39 3.28
CA TRP A 232 3.55 1.25 3.96
C TRP A 232 4.97 0.86 3.56
N ALA A 233 5.86 1.83 3.44
CA ALA A 233 7.27 1.60 3.16
C ALA A 233 8.09 1.69 4.44
N TRP A 234 9.21 0.97 4.50
CA TRP A 234 10.20 1.14 5.56
C TRP A 234 11.64 0.95 5.08
N SER A 235 12.60 1.37 5.91
CA SER A 235 14.03 1.23 5.65
C SER A 235 14.84 0.99 6.92
N TYR A 236 15.94 0.25 6.81
CA TYR A 236 17.01 0.31 7.81
C TYR A 236 17.83 1.56 7.62
N ASN A 237 18.14 2.25 8.72
CA ASN A 237 18.88 3.50 8.72
C ASN A 237 20.13 3.42 9.59
N TYR A 238 21.13 4.20 9.21
CA TYR A 238 22.46 4.21 9.84
C TYR A 238 22.96 5.64 10.02
N PRO A 239 23.80 5.93 11.03
CA PRO A 239 24.52 7.20 11.09
C PRO A 239 25.33 7.44 9.81
N GLY A 240 25.07 8.56 9.11
CA GLY A 240 25.82 8.86 7.89
C GLY A 240 25.05 9.71 6.90
N ASN A 241 24.93 9.22 5.67
CA ASN A 241 24.37 9.96 4.54
C ASN A 241 22.84 10.11 4.64
N ASN A 242 22.41 10.94 5.58
CA ASN A 242 21.02 11.15 5.96
C ASN A 242 20.14 11.58 4.78
N ALA A 243 20.67 12.39 3.86
CA ALA A 243 19.91 12.86 2.70
C ALA A 243 19.62 11.72 1.70
N ALA A 244 20.59 10.85 1.45
CA ALA A 244 20.40 9.70 0.58
C ALA A 244 19.45 8.66 1.20
N GLN A 245 19.58 8.40 2.51
CA GLN A 245 18.66 7.55 3.26
C GLN A 245 17.22 8.09 3.24
N ALA A 246 17.06 9.40 3.44
CA ALA A 246 15.76 10.06 3.42
C ALA A 246 15.09 10.06 2.04
N ASP A 247 15.85 9.85 0.95
CA ASP A 247 15.28 9.72 -0.39
C ASP A 247 14.31 8.53 -0.48
N ALA A 248 14.50 7.49 0.33
CA ALA A 248 13.57 6.37 0.43
C ALA A 248 12.13 6.82 0.71
N LEU A 249 11.92 7.81 1.60
CA LEU A 249 10.59 8.34 1.86
C LEU A 249 10.00 9.03 0.64
N TYR A 250 10.82 9.80 -0.08
CA TYR A 250 10.39 10.46 -1.30
C TYR A 250 9.98 9.43 -2.37
N GLN A 251 10.76 8.37 -2.55
CA GLN A 251 10.42 7.28 -3.46
C GLN A 251 9.15 6.55 -3.00
N ALA A 252 8.98 6.29 -1.70
CA ALA A 252 7.77 5.68 -1.16
C ALA A 252 6.52 6.49 -1.57
N ALA A 253 6.55 7.80 -1.34
CA ALA A 253 5.47 8.69 -1.75
C ALA A 253 5.23 8.62 -3.27
N ARG A 254 6.29 8.70 -4.07
CA ARG A 254 6.23 8.64 -5.54
C ARG A 254 5.58 7.35 -6.06
N TYR A 255 5.87 6.20 -5.43
CA TYR A 255 5.29 4.91 -5.81
C TYR A 255 3.94 4.62 -5.15
N GLY A 256 3.38 5.59 -4.43
CA GLY A 256 2.03 5.52 -3.89
C GLY A 256 1.92 4.71 -2.60
N TYR A 257 2.99 4.55 -1.83
CA TYR A 257 2.86 4.11 -0.45
C TYR A 257 2.05 5.13 0.35
N VAL A 258 1.37 4.69 1.40
CA VAL A 258 0.49 5.56 2.19
C VAL A 258 1.21 6.22 3.39
N GLY A 259 2.45 5.82 3.64
CA GLY A 259 3.28 6.29 4.73
C GLY A 259 4.65 5.62 4.75
N PHE A 260 5.52 6.10 5.63
CA PHE A 260 6.90 5.64 5.75
C PHE A 260 7.30 5.42 7.21
N VAL A 261 8.10 4.38 7.48
CA VAL A 261 8.68 4.10 8.80
C VAL A 261 10.20 3.99 8.69
N SER A 262 10.93 4.78 9.47
CA SER A 262 12.39 4.69 9.59
C SER A 262 12.76 3.76 10.74
N ASP A 263 13.58 2.75 10.49
CA ASP A 263 14.11 1.87 11.53
C ASP A 263 15.42 2.43 12.10
N VAL A 264 15.41 2.73 13.39
CA VAL A 264 16.56 3.28 14.13
C VAL A 264 16.78 2.48 15.42
N GLU A 265 17.75 1.57 15.38
CA GLU A 265 18.05 0.65 16.48
C GLU A 265 19.45 0.90 17.08
N VAL A 266 20.29 -0.13 17.15
CA VAL A 266 21.54 -0.15 17.92
C VAL A 266 22.51 0.94 17.48
N GLU A 267 22.48 1.31 16.20
CA GLU A 267 23.39 2.29 15.61
C GLU A 267 23.10 3.73 16.08
N PHE A 268 21.91 3.96 16.63
CA PHE A 268 21.48 5.25 17.19
C PHE A 268 21.45 5.28 18.73
N ASN A 269 21.86 4.20 19.39
CA ASN A 269 22.01 4.17 20.84
C ASN A 269 22.95 5.29 21.32
N ASN A 270 22.49 6.09 22.30
CA ASN A 270 23.20 7.26 22.85
C ASN A 270 23.52 8.37 21.83
N LYS A 271 22.90 8.36 20.64
CA LYS A 271 23.09 9.38 19.62
C LYS A 271 22.13 10.53 19.80
N THR A 272 22.56 11.74 19.46
CA THR A 272 21.75 12.97 19.57
C THR A 272 21.80 13.73 18.25
N THR A 273 23.00 14.10 17.81
CA THR A 273 23.22 14.84 16.55
C THR A 273 22.76 14.03 15.33
N GLU A 274 23.05 12.73 15.33
CA GLU A 274 22.72 11.83 14.22
C GLU A 274 21.21 11.62 14.10
N LEU A 275 20.49 11.49 15.22
CA LEU A 275 19.02 11.41 15.22
C LEU A 275 18.39 12.71 14.68
N HIS A 276 18.83 13.88 15.16
CA HIS A 276 18.35 15.16 14.61
C HIS A 276 18.61 15.25 13.10
N SER A 277 19.82 14.90 12.66
CA SER A 277 20.23 15.03 11.27
C SER A 277 19.43 14.09 10.35
N LEU A 278 19.23 12.84 10.77
CA LEU A 278 18.45 11.85 10.04
C LEU A 278 16.99 12.31 9.89
N PHE A 279 16.33 12.64 10.99
CA PHE A 279 14.91 12.98 10.94
C PHE A 279 14.65 14.36 10.31
N GLN A 280 15.56 15.32 10.40
CA GLN A 280 15.49 16.56 9.60
C GLN A 280 15.56 16.27 8.10
N ALA A 281 16.41 15.32 7.68
CA ALA A 281 16.47 14.90 6.28
C ALA A 281 15.16 14.22 5.84
N PHE A 282 14.58 13.33 6.64
CA PHE A 282 13.27 12.71 6.36
C PHE A 282 12.15 13.74 6.27
N ARG A 283 12.13 14.76 7.15
CA ARG A 283 11.17 15.88 7.06
C ARG A 283 11.33 16.69 5.79
N SER A 284 12.57 16.91 5.35
CA SER A 284 12.88 17.61 4.10
C SER A 284 12.41 16.81 2.89
N ALA A 285 12.71 15.51 2.84
CA ALA A 285 12.25 14.60 1.79
C ALA A 285 10.71 14.52 1.72
N ARG A 286 10.05 14.48 2.89
CA ARG A 286 8.58 14.50 2.98
C ARG A 286 7.99 15.80 2.45
N THR A 287 8.56 16.94 2.83
CA THR A 287 8.15 18.25 2.33
C THR A 287 8.31 18.33 0.82
N ARG A 288 9.43 17.84 0.29
CA ARG A 288 9.68 17.74 -1.15
C ARG A 288 8.62 16.87 -1.85
N ALA A 289 8.32 15.68 -1.32
CA ALA A 289 7.29 14.80 -1.88
C ALA A 289 5.90 15.45 -1.89
N ILE A 290 5.57 16.24 -0.86
CA ILE A 290 4.31 16.99 -0.77
C ILE A 290 4.27 18.08 -1.85
N ASN A 291 5.33 18.88 -1.94
CA ASN A 291 5.42 19.99 -2.90
C ASN A 291 5.37 19.50 -4.35
N ASP A 292 5.97 18.35 -4.63
CA ASP A 292 5.98 17.73 -5.95
C ASP A 292 4.65 16.99 -6.26
N GLY A 293 3.70 16.95 -5.32
CA GLY A 293 2.39 16.34 -5.50
C GLY A 293 2.35 14.81 -5.39
N TYR A 294 3.44 14.19 -4.91
CA TYR A 294 3.50 12.74 -4.66
C TYR A 294 2.90 12.33 -3.32
N ALA A 295 2.90 13.25 -2.35
CA ALA A 295 2.40 13.02 -1.00
C ALA A 295 1.30 14.02 -0.63
N ARG A 296 0.37 13.55 0.21
CA ARG A 296 -0.59 14.39 0.91
C ARG A 296 0.10 15.19 2.03
N SER A 297 -0.47 16.34 2.39
CA SER A 297 0.13 17.27 3.38
C SER A 297 0.37 16.65 4.77
N ASP A 298 -0.32 15.56 5.06
CA ASP A 298 -0.26 14.76 6.28
C ASP A 298 0.25 13.33 6.00
N PHE A 299 1.11 13.16 5.00
CA PHE A 299 1.82 11.91 4.74
C PHE A 299 2.57 11.49 6.01
N PRO A 300 2.25 10.32 6.59
CA PRO A 300 2.72 9.97 7.92
C PRO A 300 4.16 9.42 7.88
N LEU A 301 4.98 9.88 8.82
CA LEU A 301 6.33 9.40 9.09
C LEU A 301 6.36 8.78 10.49
N GLY A 302 6.67 7.50 10.59
CA GLY A 302 6.92 6.81 11.86
C GLY A 302 8.39 6.46 12.07
N ALA A 303 8.72 6.03 13.27
CA ALA A 303 10.00 5.40 13.57
C ALA A 303 9.82 4.13 14.40
N THR A 304 10.58 3.09 14.09
CA THR A 304 10.69 1.89 14.91
C THR A 304 12.04 1.88 15.64
N THR A 305 12.00 1.49 16.92
CA THR A 305 13.16 1.34 17.81
C THR A 305 12.89 0.19 18.78
N TRP A 306 13.77 -0.01 19.76
CA TRP A 306 13.56 -0.91 20.90
C TRP A 306 12.28 -0.59 21.69
N SER A 307 11.59 -1.60 22.22
CA SER A 307 10.52 -1.39 23.22
C SER A 307 11.02 -1.18 24.64
N ASN A 308 12.32 -1.37 24.89
CA ASN A 308 13.05 -0.96 26.11
C ASN A 308 14.09 0.14 25.78
N PRO A 309 13.67 1.28 25.21
CA PRO A 309 14.58 2.33 24.77
C PRO A 309 15.54 2.88 25.84
N ALA A 310 15.17 2.84 27.13
CA ALA A 310 16.02 3.36 28.21
C ALA A 310 17.32 2.56 28.38
N ASP A 311 17.22 1.22 28.32
CA ASP A 311 18.37 0.31 28.41
C ASP A 311 19.39 0.54 27.28
N GLN A 312 18.91 1.09 26.18
CA GLN A 312 19.66 1.30 24.95
C GLN A 312 20.19 2.74 24.84
N GLY A 313 19.81 3.63 25.76
CA GLY A 313 20.11 5.06 25.67
C GLY A 313 19.48 5.71 24.43
N MET A 314 18.35 5.19 23.96
CA MET A 314 17.64 5.72 22.79
C MET A 314 16.92 7.03 23.14
N ARG A 315 17.14 8.07 22.34
CA ARG A 315 16.58 9.42 22.58
C ARG A 315 15.20 9.59 21.93
N VAL A 316 14.20 8.97 22.56
CA VAL A 316 12.79 9.03 22.13
C VAL A 316 12.28 10.49 22.04
N ASP A 317 12.70 11.35 22.96
CA ASP A 317 12.38 12.79 22.98
C ASP A 317 12.86 13.54 21.72
N ILE A 318 13.95 13.09 21.09
CA ILE A 318 14.43 13.66 19.83
C ILE A 318 13.58 13.14 18.67
N ILE A 319 13.31 11.84 18.64
CA ILE A 319 12.51 11.21 17.58
C ILE A 319 11.10 11.82 17.54
N ASP A 320 10.47 12.00 18.71
CA ASP A 320 9.09 12.53 18.86
C ASP A 320 8.90 13.93 18.25
N GLN A 321 9.98 14.73 18.14
CA GLN A 321 9.93 16.06 17.52
C GLN A 321 9.64 16.01 16.02
N TYR A 322 9.92 14.88 15.36
CA TYR A 322 9.90 14.77 13.90
C TYR A 322 8.85 13.80 13.38
N VAL A 323 8.61 12.70 14.10
CA VAL A 323 7.68 11.65 13.68
C VAL A 323 6.24 11.94 14.08
N ASP A 324 5.32 11.26 13.41
CA ASP A 324 3.89 11.34 13.69
C ASP A 324 3.43 10.21 14.64
N PHE A 325 4.22 9.15 14.78
CA PHE A 325 4.00 8.01 15.69
C PHE A 325 5.29 7.20 15.89
N HIS A 326 5.32 6.40 16.96
CA HIS A 326 6.41 5.46 17.28
C HIS A 326 5.95 4.02 17.05
N MET A 327 6.88 3.11 16.75
CA MET A 327 6.63 1.69 16.58
C MET A 327 7.65 0.83 17.33
N PRO A 328 7.59 0.73 18.66
CA PRO A 328 8.50 -0.11 19.42
C PRO A 328 8.45 -1.59 19.00
N GLN A 329 9.62 -2.20 18.82
CA GLN A 329 9.79 -3.63 18.61
C GLN A 329 9.80 -4.35 19.96
N THR A 330 8.70 -5.05 20.24
CA THR A 330 8.50 -5.83 21.47
C THR A 330 8.81 -7.29 21.20
N TYR A 331 10.07 -7.65 21.42
CA TYR A 331 10.66 -8.94 21.08
C TYR A 331 10.32 -10.07 22.06
N LEU A 332 9.04 -10.27 22.37
CA LEU A 332 8.58 -11.23 23.41
C LEU A 332 9.18 -12.63 23.23
N GLU A 333 9.24 -13.09 21.98
CA GLU A 333 9.74 -14.42 21.65
C GLU A 333 11.26 -14.51 21.80
N VAL A 334 11.98 -13.46 21.37
CA VAL A 334 13.45 -13.37 21.49
C VAL A 334 13.88 -13.30 22.96
N TRP A 335 13.11 -12.59 23.79
CA TRP A 335 13.38 -12.46 25.22
C TRP A 335 13.04 -13.73 26.01
N GLY A 336 12.12 -14.55 25.50
CA GLY A 336 11.86 -15.90 25.99
C GLY A 336 10.49 -16.08 26.67
N SER A 337 10.26 -17.31 27.16
CA SER A 337 8.93 -17.76 27.59
C SER A 337 8.31 -16.96 28.75
N SER A 338 9.14 -16.43 29.66
CA SER A 338 8.66 -15.57 30.75
C SER A 338 8.06 -14.26 30.25
N TYR A 339 8.51 -13.76 29.10
CA TYR A 339 8.00 -12.52 28.51
C TYR A 339 6.68 -12.78 27.77
N MET A 340 6.62 -13.89 27.02
CA MET A 340 5.39 -14.30 26.33
C MET A 340 4.25 -14.70 27.29
N ALA A 341 4.55 -15.03 28.55
CA ALA A 341 3.53 -15.37 29.55
C ALA A 341 2.59 -14.20 29.90
N ASP A 342 3.07 -12.96 29.77
CA ASP A 342 2.29 -11.75 30.04
C ASP A 342 2.60 -10.64 29.02
N PRO A 343 2.07 -10.74 27.78
CA PRO A 343 2.30 -9.74 26.74
C PRO A 343 1.82 -8.34 27.13
N LYS A 344 0.72 -8.23 27.91
CA LYS A 344 0.14 -6.95 28.32
C LYS A 344 1.14 -6.14 29.15
N ARG A 345 1.77 -6.77 30.14
CA ARG A 345 2.79 -6.12 30.98
C ARG A 345 3.90 -5.47 30.16
N TRP A 346 4.35 -6.10 29.07
CA TRP A 346 5.43 -5.57 28.24
C TRP A 346 4.98 -4.46 27.29
N ILE A 347 3.70 -4.46 26.89
CA ILE A 347 3.08 -3.29 26.24
C ILE A 347 3.07 -2.10 27.21
N GLU A 348 2.63 -2.30 28.44
CA GLU A 348 2.55 -1.27 29.47
C GLU A 348 3.93 -0.71 29.82
N ALA A 349 4.91 -1.60 30.03
CA ALA A 349 6.29 -1.21 30.29
C ALA A 349 6.86 -0.36 29.14
N GLY A 350 6.70 -0.81 27.88
CA GLY A 350 7.16 -0.06 26.72
C GLY A 350 6.45 1.29 26.57
N ASN A 351 5.12 1.33 26.72
CA ASN A 351 4.37 2.58 26.70
C ASN A 351 4.88 3.57 27.75
N CYS A 352 4.95 3.13 29.01
CA CYS A 352 5.36 4.00 30.11
C CYS A 352 6.80 4.48 29.97
N GLU A 353 7.70 3.64 29.49
CA GLU A 353 9.09 4.05 29.24
C GLU A 353 9.20 5.08 28.12
N TYR A 354 8.50 4.88 26.99
CA TYR A 354 8.43 5.89 25.92
C TYR A 354 7.87 7.22 26.44
N ARG A 355 6.80 7.19 27.24
CA ARG A 355 6.24 8.42 27.86
C ARG A 355 7.25 9.09 28.78
N ALA A 356 7.95 8.33 29.62
CA ALA A 356 8.99 8.86 30.51
C ALA A 356 10.16 9.48 29.74
N LEU A 357 10.46 8.96 28.55
CA LEU A 357 11.49 9.48 27.64
C LEU A 357 10.96 10.54 26.67
N GLY A 358 9.76 11.09 26.89
CA GLY A 358 9.27 12.27 26.18
C GLY A 358 8.40 12.01 24.95
N ALA A 359 7.94 10.78 24.71
CA ALA A 359 7.00 10.51 23.63
C ALA A 359 5.62 11.14 23.93
N ASN A 360 5.13 11.98 23.02
CA ASN A 360 3.78 12.55 23.06
C ASN A 360 2.91 12.10 21.88
N LYS A 361 3.50 11.38 20.91
CA LYS A 361 2.79 10.80 19.77
C LYS A 361 2.23 9.41 20.08
N PRO A 362 1.31 8.88 19.24
CA PRO A 362 0.84 7.50 19.35
C PRO A 362 1.99 6.49 19.28
N ILE A 363 1.84 5.38 20.01
CA ILE A 363 2.80 4.26 20.04
C ILE A 363 2.10 3.01 19.48
N TRP A 364 2.64 2.43 18.41
CA TRP A 364 2.06 1.31 17.66
C TRP A 364 3.02 0.11 17.68
N HIS A 365 2.87 -0.75 18.70
CA HIS A 365 3.82 -1.84 18.94
C HIS A 365 3.90 -2.87 17.80
N ILE A 366 5.09 -3.45 17.67
CA ILE A 366 5.41 -4.57 16.78
C ILE A 366 5.73 -5.80 17.65
N VAL A 367 5.15 -6.96 17.37
CA VAL A 367 5.51 -8.23 18.02
C VAL A 367 6.34 -9.10 17.08
N SER A 368 7.38 -9.76 17.60
CA SER A 368 8.19 -10.74 16.88
C SER A 368 7.53 -12.13 16.84
N THR A 369 7.56 -12.79 15.68
CA THR A 369 7.19 -14.21 15.47
C THR A 369 8.29 -14.93 14.68
N GLU A 370 9.54 -14.72 15.06
CA GLU A 370 10.72 -15.17 14.31
C GLU A 370 11.06 -16.65 14.55
N TYR A 371 10.64 -17.24 15.67
CA TYR A 371 11.10 -18.56 16.11
C TYR A 371 10.01 -19.65 16.21
N ASP A 372 8.75 -19.36 15.90
CA ASP A 372 7.63 -20.31 15.96
C ASP A 372 7.35 -20.87 17.38
N ILE A 373 7.50 -20.03 18.41
CA ILE A 373 7.33 -20.35 19.83
C ILE A 373 6.17 -19.56 20.45
N ILE A 374 5.88 -18.35 19.97
CA ILE A 374 4.77 -17.55 20.48
C ILE A 374 3.42 -18.07 19.99
N SER A 375 2.56 -18.48 20.91
CA SER A 375 1.27 -19.07 20.56
C SER A 375 0.27 -18.03 20.01
N PRO A 376 -0.75 -18.47 19.25
CA PRO A 376 -1.82 -17.58 18.79
C PRO A 376 -2.59 -16.89 19.93
N ALA A 377 -2.72 -17.55 21.09
CA ALA A 377 -3.36 -16.96 22.26
C ALA A 377 -2.55 -15.77 22.80
N GLN A 378 -1.22 -15.92 22.87
CA GLN A 378 -0.31 -14.85 23.30
C GLN A 378 -0.28 -13.70 22.30
N LEU A 379 -0.25 -14.00 20.99
CA LEU A 379 -0.40 -12.97 19.95
C LEU A 379 -1.72 -12.20 20.07
N ASN A 380 -2.82 -12.89 20.33
CA ASN A 380 -4.12 -12.24 20.55
C ASN A 380 -4.12 -11.36 21.81
N THR A 381 -3.46 -11.78 22.89
CA THR A 381 -3.28 -10.95 24.10
C THR A 381 -2.45 -9.71 23.81
N PHE A 382 -1.34 -9.86 23.09
CA PHE A 382 -0.50 -8.74 22.66
C PHE A 382 -1.31 -7.73 21.84
N LEU A 383 -1.97 -8.18 20.78
CA LEU A 383 -2.74 -7.32 19.88
C LEU A 383 -3.94 -6.65 20.57
N ASN A 384 -4.51 -7.31 21.60
CA ASN A 384 -5.57 -6.72 22.41
C ASN A 384 -5.07 -5.53 23.25
N ALA A 385 -3.88 -5.65 23.86
CA ALA A 385 -3.29 -4.61 24.69
C ALA A 385 -2.60 -3.50 23.87
N ALA A 386 -1.93 -3.86 22.77
CA ALA A 386 -1.23 -2.94 21.89
C ALA A 386 -2.17 -2.01 21.10
N GLY A 387 -3.44 -2.38 20.97
CA GLY A 387 -4.45 -1.55 20.30
C GLY A 387 -4.49 -1.72 18.78
N PRO A 388 -5.34 -0.94 18.10
CA PRO A 388 -5.75 -1.18 16.71
C PRO A 388 -4.65 -1.02 15.68
N ASN A 389 -3.52 -0.38 16.00
CA ASN A 389 -2.46 -0.11 15.03
C ASN A 389 -1.27 -1.08 15.12
N ALA A 390 -1.36 -2.10 15.98
CA ALA A 390 -0.29 -3.06 16.20
C ALA A 390 0.06 -3.86 14.93
N SER A 391 1.26 -4.43 14.89
CA SER A 391 1.72 -5.23 13.74
C SER A 391 2.60 -6.40 14.15
N ILE A 392 2.77 -7.35 13.23
CA ILE A 392 3.56 -8.56 13.44
C ILE A 392 4.78 -8.55 12.52
N TRP A 393 5.94 -8.73 13.14
CA TRP A 393 7.24 -8.93 12.49
C TRP A 393 7.56 -10.44 12.48
N ARG A 394 7.61 -11.11 11.34
CA ARG A 394 7.39 -10.65 9.95
C ARG A 394 6.85 -11.82 9.11
N VAL A 395 6.50 -11.55 7.85
CA VAL A 395 6.06 -12.56 6.87
C VAL A 395 7.06 -13.74 6.85
N PRO A 396 6.59 -14.99 7.03
CA PRO A 396 7.48 -16.17 7.08
C PRO A 396 8.30 -16.40 5.80
N GLY A 397 9.61 -16.56 5.99
CA GLY A 397 10.64 -16.57 4.97
C GLY A 397 12.04 -16.43 5.59
N GLY A 398 13.07 -16.82 4.86
CA GLY A 398 14.46 -16.81 5.31
C GLY A 398 14.66 -17.68 6.54
N SER A 399 15.04 -17.04 7.65
CA SER A 399 15.19 -17.69 8.95
C SER A 399 13.87 -17.92 9.69
N VAL A 400 12.77 -17.31 9.25
CA VAL A 400 11.46 -17.43 9.92
C VAL A 400 10.73 -18.71 9.44
N PRO A 401 10.38 -19.64 10.34
CA PRO A 401 9.73 -20.89 9.97
C PRO A 401 8.37 -20.69 9.27
N GLN A 402 8.08 -21.52 8.26
CA GLN A 402 6.80 -21.47 7.55
C GLN A 402 5.58 -21.81 8.43
N ALA A 403 5.79 -22.51 9.56
CA ALA A 403 4.73 -22.87 10.50
C ALA A 403 4.06 -21.66 11.16
N VAL A 404 4.77 -20.52 11.26
CA VAL A 404 4.24 -19.24 11.77
C VAL A 404 3.00 -18.78 11.01
N TRP A 405 2.83 -19.14 9.73
CA TRP A 405 1.60 -18.87 8.99
C TRP A 405 0.36 -19.52 9.63
N GLN A 406 0.51 -20.69 10.25
CA GLN A 406 -0.59 -21.38 10.94
C GLN A 406 -0.99 -20.61 12.19
N ASP A 407 -0.02 -20.04 12.91
CA ASP A 407 -0.30 -19.22 14.08
C ASP A 407 -1.00 -17.92 13.71
N TRP A 408 -0.55 -17.27 12.63
CA TRP A 408 -1.20 -16.07 12.11
C TRP A 408 -2.64 -16.34 11.66
N ASN A 409 -2.95 -17.50 11.09
CA ASN A 409 -4.33 -17.87 10.74
C ASN A 409 -5.27 -17.97 11.96
N ASN A 410 -4.71 -18.16 13.17
CA ASN A 410 -5.44 -18.25 14.43
C ASN A 410 -5.49 -16.91 15.19
N VAL A 411 -4.91 -15.84 14.64
CA VAL A 411 -5.03 -14.47 15.17
C VAL A 411 -6.40 -13.89 14.82
N ASN A 412 -7.02 -13.16 15.76
CA ASN A 412 -8.25 -12.43 15.50
C ASN A 412 -8.00 -11.14 14.70
N TRP A 413 -7.78 -11.29 13.40
CA TRP A 413 -7.60 -10.17 12.45
C TRP A 413 -8.85 -9.31 12.25
N GLN A 414 -10.01 -9.71 12.78
CA GLN A 414 -11.25 -8.94 12.72
C GLN A 414 -11.59 -8.25 14.05
N ARG A 415 -10.63 -8.17 14.98
CA ARG A 415 -10.82 -7.53 16.29
C ARG A 415 -11.36 -6.10 16.12
N SER A 416 -12.41 -5.80 16.86
CA SER A 416 -13.07 -4.49 16.90
C SER A 416 -13.13 -3.89 18.31
N SER A 417 -12.65 -4.62 19.32
CA SER A 417 -12.56 -4.20 20.71
C SER A 417 -11.17 -4.51 21.27
N PHE A 418 -10.64 -3.57 22.06
CA PHE A 418 -9.31 -3.62 22.62
C PHE A 418 -9.37 -3.45 24.14
N ASP A 419 -8.30 -3.84 24.81
CA ASP A 419 -8.14 -3.53 26.22
C ASP A 419 -8.07 -2.01 26.38
N ASN A 420 -8.98 -1.46 27.20
CA ASN A 420 -9.05 -0.03 27.50
C ASN A 420 -8.38 0.30 28.84
N ASP A 421 -7.88 -0.71 29.55
CA ASP A 421 -7.17 -0.62 30.82
C ASP A 421 -5.70 -1.00 30.60
N VAL A 422 -5.00 -0.20 29.80
CA VAL A 422 -3.57 -0.40 29.49
C VAL A 422 -2.83 0.85 29.92
N ASP A 423 -1.86 0.68 30.82
CA ASP A 423 -1.08 1.78 31.36
C ASP A 423 -0.33 2.56 30.26
N CYS A 424 -0.28 3.88 30.44
CA CYS A 424 0.43 4.83 29.57
C CYS A 424 0.00 4.81 28.07
N SER A 425 -1.16 4.22 27.76
CA SER A 425 -1.66 4.00 26.40
C SER A 425 -2.40 5.19 25.77
N ALA A 426 -2.47 6.32 26.47
CA ALA A 426 -3.22 7.50 26.03
C ALA A 426 -2.84 7.90 24.60
N GLY A 427 -3.84 7.97 23.70
CA GLY A 427 -3.67 8.34 22.29
C GLY A 427 -3.19 7.22 21.36
N ASN A 428 -2.72 6.07 21.86
CA ASN A 428 -2.21 4.97 21.03
C ASN A 428 -3.28 4.36 20.10
N ASN A 429 -4.53 4.36 20.57
CA ASN A 429 -5.68 3.86 19.82
C ASN A 429 -6.20 4.84 18.78
N SER A 430 -5.64 6.06 18.69
CA SER A 430 -5.99 7.01 17.65
C SER A 430 -5.71 6.41 16.27
N PHE A 431 -6.66 6.56 15.36
CA PHE A 431 -6.62 5.93 14.05
C PHE A 431 -6.97 6.91 12.93
N LYS A 432 -6.30 6.72 11.80
CA LYS A 432 -6.59 7.37 10.54
C LYS A 432 -6.51 6.37 9.40
N ASN A 433 -7.54 6.36 8.55
CA ASN A 433 -7.55 5.52 7.34
C ASN A 433 -6.77 6.21 6.23
N TYR A 434 -5.66 5.61 5.81
CA TYR A 434 -4.81 6.19 4.78
C TYR A 434 -5.13 5.65 3.37
N LEU A 435 -6.01 4.64 3.23
CA LEU A 435 -6.52 4.19 1.92
C LEU A 435 -7.52 5.16 1.29
N THR A 436 -8.50 5.61 2.08
CA THR A 436 -9.58 6.50 1.60
C THR A 436 -9.14 7.94 1.42
N SER A 437 -7.91 8.25 1.81
CA SER A 437 -7.31 9.57 1.76
C SER A 437 -6.07 9.61 0.86
N SER A 438 -5.61 8.51 0.27
CA SER A 438 -4.57 8.60 -0.73
C SER A 438 -5.11 9.33 -1.95
N PRO A 439 -4.58 10.51 -2.36
CA PRO A 439 -4.76 10.91 -3.75
C PRO A 439 -4.23 9.73 -4.56
N THR A 440 -5.02 9.22 -5.50
CA THR A 440 -4.45 8.40 -6.57
C THR A 440 -3.31 9.25 -7.11
N PRO A 441 -2.03 8.85 -6.94
CA PRO A 441 -0.96 9.64 -7.51
C PRO A 441 -1.32 9.80 -8.97
N PRO A 442 -1.33 11.02 -9.53
CA PRO A 442 -1.29 11.13 -10.97
C PRO A 442 -0.17 10.19 -11.41
N PRO A 443 -0.34 9.40 -12.49
CA PRO A 443 0.80 8.76 -13.14
C PRO A 443 1.90 9.81 -13.19
N PRO A 444 3.12 9.54 -12.67
CA PRO A 444 4.10 10.58 -12.40
C PRO A 444 4.11 11.52 -13.59
N ALA A 445 3.72 12.77 -13.35
CA ALA A 445 3.71 13.75 -14.41
C ALA A 445 5.12 13.70 -14.99
N PRO A 446 5.30 13.44 -16.30
CA PRO A 446 6.63 13.37 -16.87
C PRO A 446 7.36 14.62 -16.44
N GLN A 447 8.46 14.47 -15.69
CA GLN A 447 9.28 15.60 -15.31
C GLN A 447 9.52 16.39 -16.59
N ALA A 448 9.11 17.65 -16.63
CA ALA A 448 9.25 18.42 -17.85
C ALA A 448 10.75 18.49 -18.17
N VAL A 449 11.14 17.99 -19.34
CA VAL A 449 12.54 18.01 -19.77
C VAL A 449 13.01 19.47 -19.74
N PRO A 450 14.06 19.81 -18.97
CA PRO A 450 14.62 21.15 -18.94
C PRO A 450 14.92 21.61 -20.36
N TYR A 451 14.78 22.91 -20.61
CA TYR A 451 15.05 23.48 -21.91
C TYR A 451 16.22 24.43 -21.84
N TRP A 452 17.19 24.22 -22.72
CA TRP A 452 18.32 25.10 -22.93
C TRP A 452 18.31 25.64 -24.35
N ASP A 453 18.38 26.97 -24.47
CA ASP A 453 18.58 27.66 -25.75
C ASP A 453 20.09 27.73 -26.02
N GLN A 454 20.55 27.12 -27.13
CA GLN A 454 21.98 27.10 -27.47
C GLN A 454 22.53 28.48 -27.79
N LYS A 455 21.68 29.42 -28.24
CA LYS A 455 22.10 30.79 -28.58
C LYS A 455 22.59 31.56 -27.35
N LEU A 456 22.26 31.06 -26.15
CA LEU A 456 22.70 31.60 -24.87
C LEU A 456 23.95 30.91 -24.32
N ASN A 457 24.52 29.94 -25.04
CA ASN A 457 25.77 29.30 -24.62
C ASN A 457 26.94 30.27 -24.80
N ALA A 458 27.87 30.27 -23.84
CA ALA A 458 29.03 31.14 -23.82
C ALA A 458 30.02 30.83 -24.96
N VAL A 459 30.10 29.58 -25.38
CA VAL A 459 31.03 29.11 -26.42
C VAL A 459 30.26 28.54 -27.60
N ASN A 460 30.54 29.04 -28.81
CA ASN A 460 29.94 28.61 -30.09
C ASN A 460 28.40 28.45 -30.07
N PRO A 461 27.63 29.53 -29.80
CA PRO A 461 26.16 29.49 -29.68
C PRO A 461 25.42 29.00 -30.95
N TYR A 462 26.10 28.95 -32.09
CA TYR A 462 25.54 28.53 -33.38
C TYR A 462 25.93 27.09 -33.79
N GLY A 463 26.77 26.40 -33.01
CA GLY A 463 27.29 25.07 -33.35
C GLY A 463 27.33 24.08 -32.19
N THR A 464 26.52 24.30 -31.14
CA THR A 464 26.51 23.52 -29.89
C THR A 464 25.19 22.79 -29.64
N CYS A 465 24.44 22.49 -30.70
CA CYS A 465 23.16 21.77 -30.61
C CYS A 465 23.27 20.43 -29.87
N SER A 466 24.36 19.69 -30.07
CA SER A 466 24.60 18.41 -29.42
C SER A 466 24.78 18.53 -27.91
N ILE A 467 25.73 19.36 -27.46
CA ILE A 467 25.99 19.56 -26.02
C ILE A 467 24.80 20.21 -25.32
N THR A 468 24.07 21.09 -26.01
CA THR A 468 22.85 21.69 -25.46
C THR A 468 21.75 20.63 -25.27
N SER A 469 21.61 19.72 -26.22
CA SER A 469 20.69 18.57 -26.11
C SER A 469 21.12 17.60 -25.02
N LEU A 470 22.42 17.31 -24.92
CA LEU A 470 22.98 16.49 -23.84
C LEU A 470 22.69 17.11 -22.47
N ALA A 471 22.88 18.42 -22.32
CA ALA A 471 22.59 19.14 -21.08
C ALA A 471 21.13 19.01 -20.64
N MET A 472 20.18 19.11 -21.58
CA MET A 472 18.75 18.93 -21.29
C MET A 472 18.48 17.52 -20.72
N ILE A 473 19.14 16.51 -21.26
CA ILE A 473 19.00 15.12 -20.82
C ILE A 473 19.71 14.86 -19.48
N THR A 474 20.95 15.34 -19.30
CA THR A 474 21.68 15.13 -18.05
C THR A 474 21.02 15.85 -16.88
N ASP A 475 20.45 17.04 -17.10
CA ASP A 475 19.65 17.74 -16.09
C ASP A 475 18.32 17.01 -15.82
N TYR A 476 17.65 16.48 -16.86
CA TYR A 476 16.43 15.68 -16.69
C TYR A 476 16.66 14.47 -15.79
N PHE A 477 17.78 13.77 -15.95
CA PHE A 477 18.14 12.62 -15.12
C PHE A 477 18.83 12.99 -13.79
N GLY A 478 18.99 14.29 -13.48
CA GLY A 478 19.68 14.76 -12.26
C GLY A 478 21.16 14.40 -12.21
N LEU A 479 21.77 14.08 -13.36
CA LEU A 479 23.21 13.83 -13.49
C LEU A 479 24.02 15.13 -13.43
N THR A 480 23.39 16.22 -13.83
CA THR A 480 23.88 17.59 -13.69
C THR A 480 22.81 18.46 -13.04
N ASP A 481 23.25 19.54 -12.39
CA ASP A 481 22.37 20.54 -11.81
C ASP A 481 23.02 21.92 -11.97
N PRO A 482 22.44 22.85 -12.77
CA PRO A 482 23.01 24.17 -13.00
C PRO A 482 23.15 25.00 -11.72
N ALA A 483 22.29 24.79 -10.71
CA ALA A 483 22.38 25.49 -9.43
C ALA A 483 23.61 25.04 -8.64
N VAL A 484 23.92 23.73 -8.67
CA VAL A 484 25.12 23.16 -8.04
C VAL A 484 26.39 23.52 -8.82
N LEU A 485 26.30 23.54 -10.15
CA LEU A 485 27.43 23.90 -11.02
C LEU A 485 27.79 25.39 -10.95
N GLY A 486 26.88 26.25 -10.49
CA GLY A 486 27.05 27.72 -10.49
C GLY A 486 27.11 28.32 -11.90
N GLN A 487 26.74 27.55 -12.93
CA GLN A 487 26.73 27.95 -14.33
C GLN A 487 25.74 27.08 -15.12
N ARG A 488 25.44 27.48 -16.36
CA ARG A 488 24.55 26.72 -17.25
C ARG A 488 25.19 25.36 -17.59
N THR A 489 24.40 24.29 -17.55
CA THR A 489 24.86 22.95 -17.88
C THR A 489 25.48 22.84 -19.28
N PRO A 490 24.91 23.42 -20.36
CA PRO A 490 25.58 23.41 -21.67
C PRO A 490 27.00 23.99 -21.68
N ASP A 491 27.23 25.06 -20.92
CA ASP A 491 28.55 25.72 -20.86
C ASP A 491 29.55 24.88 -20.06
N TYR A 492 29.10 24.29 -18.94
CA TYR A 492 29.87 23.32 -18.19
C TYR A 492 30.30 22.14 -19.07
N LEU A 493 29.36 21.55 -19.82
CA LEU A 493 29.62 20.39 -20.66
C LEU A 493 30.53 20.73 -21.84
N ASN A 494 30.37 21.91 -22.46
CA ASN A 494 31.24 22.34 -23.56
C ASN A 494 32.68 22.58 -23.06
N ASN A 495 32.86 23.25 -21.92
CA ASN A 495 34.18 23.43 -21.31
C ASN A 495 34.87 22.10 -20.99
N ARG A 496 34.07 21.08 -20.69
CA ARG A 496 34.55 19.77 -20.27
C ARG A 496 34.89 18.85 -21.44
N PHE A 497 34.05 18.82 -22.47
CA PHE A 497 34.12 17.81 -23.53
C PHE A 497 34.30 18.41 -24.93
N GLY A 498 34.19 19.73 -25.09
CA GLY A 498 33.99 20.35 -26.39
C GLY A 498 32.65 19.94 -27.00
N VAL A 499 32.52 20.07 -28.32
CA VAL A 499 31.33 19.61 -29.06
C VAL A 499 31.41 18.11 -29.36
N LEU A 500 30.34 17.38 -29.06
CA LEU A 500 30.21 15.94 -29.32
C LEU A 500 29.16 15.73 -30.43
N GLN A 501 29.58 15.58 -31.69
CA GLN A 501 28.66 15.71 -32.84
C GLN A 501 28.17 14.38 -33.42
N ASP A 502 28.88 13.29 -33.14
CA ASP A 502 28.51 11.95 -33.61
C ASP A 502 27.90 11.10 -32.49
N VAL A 503 27.21 10.03 -32.89
CA VAL A 503 26.51 9.14 -31.96
C VAL A 503 27.46 8.54 -30.90
N PRO A 504 28.63 7.96 -31.25
CA PRO A 504 29.55 7.43 -30.24
C PRO A 504 30.06 8.47 -29.24
N SER A 505 30.44 9.67 -29.70
CA SER A 505 31.01 10.71 -28.85
C SER A 505 29.97 11.30 -27.89
N LEU A 506 28.74 11.54 -28.36
CA LEU A 506 27.66 12.04 -27.51
C LEU A 506 27.27 11.02 -26.43
N ALA A 507 27.17 9.74 -26.81
CA ALA A 507 26.92 8.64 -25.87
C ALA A 507 28.04 8.47 -24.85
N TRP A 508 29.30 8.58 -25.28
CA TRP A 508 30.46 8.59 -24.37
C TRP A 508 30.39 9.73 -23.35
N GLY A 509 30.01 10.93 -23.78
CA GLY A 509 29.86 12.10 -22.90
C GLY A 509 28.80 11.87 -21.83
N PHE A 510 27.62 11.39 -22.20
CA PHE A 510 26.56 11.02 -21.25
C PHE A 510 27.05 9.94 -20.26
N ASN A 511 27.60 8.85 -20.79
CA ASN A 511 28.00 7.69 -20.00
C ASN A 511 29.12 8.01 -19.00
N THR A 512 30.03 8.92 -19.36
CA THR A 512 31.08 9.41 -18.47
C THR A 512 30.48 10.16 -17.28
N ILE A 513 29.53 11.08 -17.53
CA ILE A 513 28.85 11.81 -16.44
C ILE A 513 28.05 10.83 -15.57
N ALA A 514 27.30 9.91 -16.19
CA ALA A 514 26.50 8.93 -15.47
C ALA A 514 27.37 8.06 -14.55
N GLN A 515 28.50 7.57 -15.06
CA GLN A 515 29.45 6.75 -14.28
C GLN A 515 30.02 7.53 -13.09
N GLU A 516 30.43 8.78 -13.27
CA GLU A 516 30.98 9.61 -12.19
C GLU A 516 29.97 9.93 -11.10
N LYS A 517 28.68 10.00 -11.46
CA LYS A 517 27.58 10.16 -10.51
C LYS A 517 27.11 8.85 -9.88
N GLY A 518 27.77 7.72 -10.20
CA GLY A 518 27.35 6.41 -9.73
C GLY A 518 26.01 5.95 -10.29
N SER A 519 25.54 6.56 -11.37
CA SER A 519 24.25 6.24 -11.99
C SER A 519 24.37 4.97 -12.86
N PRO A 520 23.39 4.06 -12.81
CA PRO A 520 23.33 2.92 -13.70
C PRO A 520 22.95 3.30 -15.15
N LEU A 521 22.39 4.49 -15.36
CA LEU A 521 21.88 4.92 -16.67
C LEU A 521 22.96 4.95 -17.74
N ARG A 522 22.63 4.48 -18.95
CA ARG A 522 23.50 4.55 -20.12
C ARG A 522 22.78 5.11 -21.33
N ASP A 523 23.50 5.93 -22.10
CA ASP A 523 23.14 6.27 -23.46
C ASP A 523 23.53 5.13 -24.40
N ILE A 524 22.52 4.52 -24.99
CA ILE A 524 22.65 3.51 -26.05
C ILE A 524 22.43 4.21 -27.40
N GLY A 525 23.46 4.94 -27.83
CA GLY A 525 23.51 5.59 -29.14
C GLY A 525 23.60 4.58 -30.28
N VAL A 526 22.70 4.68 -31.25
CA VAL A 526 22.70 3.84 -32.47
C VAL A 526 22.61 4.69 -33.73
N THR A 527 23.25 4.24 -34.81
CA THR A 527 23.17 4.85 -36.15
C THR A 527 22.17 4.14 -37.08
N ASN A 528 21.55 3.08 -36.58
CA ASN A 528 20.54 2.25 -37.26
C ASN A 528 19.23 2.17 -36.46
N GLY A 529 18.91 3.23 -35.72
CA GLY A 529 17.65 3.36 -35.02
C GLY A 529 16.47 3.39 -36.00
N THR A 530 15.29 3.03 -35.53
CA THR A 530 14.08 2.98 -36.35
C THR A 530 13.05 4.02 -35.93
N ILE A 531 12.24 4.49 -36.89
CA ILE A 531 11.07 5.34 -36.61
C ILE A 531 10.14 4.67 -35.60
N SER A 532 9.98 3.35 -35.68
CA SER A 532 9.14 2.60 -34.74
C SER A 532 9.67 2.69 -33.30
N GLN A 533 10.99 2.57 -33.11
CA GLN A 533 11.62 2.75 -31.79
C GLN A 533 11.43 4.17 -31.27
N LEU A 534 11.68 5.18 -32.11
CA LEU A 534 11.51 6.58 -31.72
C LEU A 534 10.06 6.87 -31.31
N ARG A 535 9.07 6.43 -32.09
CA ARG A 535 7.65 6.60 -31.75
C ARG A 535 7.29 5.93 -30.43
N ALA A 536 7.75 4.71 -30.21
CA ALA A 536 7.46 3.98 -28.98
C ALA A 536 8.01 4.70 -27.74
N LEU A 537 9.26 5.17 -27.81
CA LEU A 537 9.90 5.95 -26.74
C LEU A 537 9.18 7.28 -26.51
N ALA A 538 8.91 8.02 -27.58
CA ALA A 538 8.26 9.33 -27.51
C ALA A 538 6.80 9.25 -27.03
N SER A 539 6.03 8.24 -27.45
CA SER A 539 4.67 8.02 -26.93
C SER A 539 4.66 7.58 -25.47
N ALA A 540 5.73 6.97 -24.98
CA ALA A 540 5.93 6.66 -23.57
C ALA A 540 6.46 7.87 -22.76
N GLY A 541 6.66 9.03 -23.38
CA GLY A 541 7.21 10.23 -22.73
C GLY A 541 8.68 10.09 -22.32
N LYS A 542 9.42 9.13 -22.90
CA LYS A 542 10.86 8.96 -22.66
C LYS A 542 11.64 9.92 -23.54
N PRO A 543 12.40 10.88 -22.98
CA PRO A 543 13.15 11.82 -23.78
C PRO A 543 14.30 11.12 -24.53
N THR A 544 14.49 11.48 -25.79
CA THR A 544 15.50 10.90 -26.68
C THR A 544 16.21 12.02 -27.44
N ILE A 545 17.49 11.83 -27.76
CA ILE A 545 18.20 12.73 -28.68
C ILE A 545 18.15 12.10 -30.07
N VAL A 546 17.85 12.91 -31.09
CA VAL A 546 17.94 12.51 -32.50
C VAL A 546 18.78 13.49 -33.27
N HIS A 547 19.50 12.97 -34.26
CA HIS A 547 20.20 13.78 -35.25
C HIS A 547 19.35 13.79 -36.52
N GLY A 548 19.41 14.89 -37.26
CA GLY A 548 18.73 14.97 -38.55
C GLY A 548 19.19 16.13 -39.40
N TRP A 549 18.72 16.13 -40.63
CA TRP A 549 19.04 17.14 -41.63
C TRP A 549 18.04 18.29 -41.58
N PHE A 550 17.91 18.92 -40.41
CA PHE A 550 17.10 20.13 -40.27
C PHE A 550 17.80 21.34 -40.91
N THR A 551 19.12 21.29 -41.02
CA THR A 551 19.99 22.22 -41.76
C THR A 551 20.95 21.44 -42.66
N ALA A 552 21.69 22.13 -43.55
CA ALA A 552 22.69 21.52 -44.43
C ALA A 552 23.78 20.70 -43.70
N PRO A 553 24.44 21.20 -42.63
CA PRO A 553 25.40 20.40 -41.84
C PRO A 553 24.75 19.40 -40.88
N GLY A 554 23.42 19.46 -40.71
CA GLY A 554 22.69 18.67 -39.71
C GLY A 554 22.40 19.44 -38.42
N HIS A 555 21.51 18.89 -37.60
CA HIS A 555 21.12 19.46 -36.31
C HIS A 555 20.64 18.37 -35.36
N ILE A 556 20.80 18.62 -34.05
CA ILE A 556 20.57 17.65 -32.98
C ILE A 556 19.60 18.26 -31.96
N LEU A 557 18.56 17.51 -31.59
CA LEU A 557 17.48 17.99 -30.74
C LEU A 557 16.91 16.89 -29.84
N VAL A 558 16.09 17.27 -28.86
CA VAL A 558 15.49 16.35 -27.90
C VAL A 558 14.02 16.13 -28.21
N VAL A 559 13.61 14.90 -28.50
CA VAL A 559 12.20 14.51 -28.63
C VAL A 559 11.66 14.16 -27.25
N THR A 560 10.55 14.78 -26.86
CA THR A 560 9.94 14.65 -25.52
C THR A 560 8.54 14.01 -25.56
N GLY A 561 7.92 13.89 -26.74
CA GLY A 561 6.59 13.31 -26.87
C GLY A 561 6.21 12.96 -28.32
N TYR A 562 5.26 12.04 -28.48
CA TYR A 562 4.60 11.74 -29.76
C TYR A 562 3.14 11.36 -29.53
N ASP A 563 2.21 12.08 -30.18
CA ASP A 563 0.76 11.91 -29.98
C ASP A 563 0.05 11.16 -31.11
N GLY A 564 0.81 10.54 -32.01
CA GLY A 564 0.28 9.90 -33.22
C GLY A 564 0.32 10.79 -34.46
N SER A 565 0.26 12.12 -34.29
CA SER A 565 0.21 13.09 -35.39
C SER A 565 1.39 14.06 -35.41
N HIS A 566 1.96 14.37 -34.24
CA HIS A 566 3.06 15.32 -34.07
C HIS A 566 4.07 14.79 -33.07
N TYR A 567 5.33 15.16 -33.29
CA TYR A 567 6.38 15.05 -32.28
C TYR A 567 6.46 16.34 -31.49
N THR A 568 6.55 16.24 -30.16
CA THR A 568 6.91 17.35 -29.27
C THR A 568 8.41 17.31 -29.05
N VAL A 569 9.06 18.46 -29.23
CA VAL A 569 10.51 18.58 -29.30
C VAL A 569 10.99 19.79 -28.50
N ASN A 570 12.08 19.63 -27.77
CA ASN A 570 12.92 20.72 -27.29
C ASN A 570 14.06 20.91 -28.30
N ASP A 571 13.89 21.88 -29.20
CA ASP A 571 14.87 22.21 -30.24
C ASP A 571 15.78 23.33 -29.73
N PRO A 572 17.10 23.11 -29.57
CA PRO A 572 17.95 24.08 -28.91
C PRO A 572 18.12 25.40 -29.70
N TYR A 573 17.85 25.42 -31.01
CA TYR A 573 18.20 26.55 -31.89
C TYR A 573 17.03 27.45 -32.30
N GLY A 574 15.79 27.01 -32.09
CA GLY A 574 14.58 27.77 -32.43
C GLY A 574 13.53 26.89 -33.09
N VAL A 575 12.72 27.46 -33.99
CA VAL A 575 11.67 26.73 -34.71
C VAL A 575 12.12 26.42 -36.14
N TRP A 576 12.22 25.14 -36.47
CA TRP A 576 12.55 24.66 -37.81
C TRP A 576 11.44 25.00 -38.82
N ASN A 577 11.82 25.37 -40.04
CA ASN A 577 10.88 25.76 -41.10
C ASN A 577 10.18 24.59 -41.83
N LEU A 578 10.31 23.36 -41.31
CA LEU A 578 9.74 22.12 -41.87
C LEU A 578 10.34 21.64 -43.20
N GLN A 579 11.51 22.17 -43.60
CA GLN A 579 12.22 21.75 -44.81
C GLN A 579 13.53 21.01 -44.48
N LYS A 580 13.71 19.80 -45.02
CA LYS A 580 14.99 19.06 -44.90
C LYS A 580 16.10 19.88 -45.59
N TRP A 581 17.23 20.03 -44.91
CA TRP A 581 18.31 20.98 -45.24
C TRP A 581 17.88 22.45 -45.28
N GLY A 582 16.83 22.79 -44.52
CA GLY A 582 16.23 24.11 -44.48
C GLY A 582 16.89 25.05 -43.48
N SER A 583 16.04 25.86 -42.83
CA SER A 583 16.47 26.92 -41.93
C SER A 583 15.58 27.00 -40.67
N TYR A 584 15.94 27.92 -39.79
CA TYR A 584 15.31 28.11 -38.50
C TYR A 584 14.82 29.55 -38.32
N ASP A 585 13.63 29.70 -37.73
CA ASP A 585 13.22 30.94 -37.09
C ASP A 585 13.82 30.99 -35.69
N THR A 586 14.98 31.65 -35.59
CA THR A 586 15.73 31.81 -34.35
C THR A 586 15.16 32.92 -33.46
N SER A 587 14.14 33.66 -33.89
CA SER A 587 13.44 34.64 -33.04
C SER A 587 12.47 33.96 -32.06
N LYS A 588 12.11 32.70 -32.32
CA LYS A 588 11.22 31.90 -31.49
C LYS A 588 12.00 30.91 -30.61
N SER A 589 11.41 30.58 -29.47
CA SER A 589 11.91 29.52 -28.60
C SER A 589 11.61 28.15 -29.22
N GLY A 590 12.57 27.23 -29.17
CA GLY A 590 12.38 25.84 -29.56
C GLY A 590 11.84 24.94 -28.44
N LYS A 591 11.46 25.50 -27.29
CA LYS A 591 10.90 24.76 -26.15
C LYS A 591 9.54 24.15 -26.48
N GLY A 592 9.42 22.83 -26.43
CA GLY A 592 8.15 22.12 -26.60
C GLY A 592 7.46 22.34 -27.95
N VAL A 593 8.22 22.61 -29.00
CA VAL A 593 7.70 22.82 -30.35
C VAL A 593 7.10 21.52 -30.87
N ARG A 594 6.01 21.64 -31.64
CA ARG A 594 5.32 20.51 -32.24
C ARG A 594 5.58 20.48 -33.74
N TYR A 595 6.22 19.41 -34.22
CA TYR A 595 6.46 19.21 -35.64
C TYR A 595 5.55 18.11 -36.20
N PRO A 596 4.92 18.32 -37.38
CA PRO A 596 4.13 17.29 -38.04
C PRO A 596 4.98 16.05 -38.32
N LYS A 597 4.42 14.89 -37.97
CA LYS A 597 5.08 13.57 -38.09
C LYS A 597 5.81 13.37 -39.42
N ALA A 598 5.13 13.60 -40.55
CA ALA A 598 5.68 13.31 -41.87
C ALA A 598 6.93 14.15 -42.20
N ALA A 599 6.89 15.46 -41.92
CA ALA A 599 8.02 16.35 -42.16
C ALA A 599 9.19 16.01 -41.23
N PHE A 600 8.90 15.79 -39.94
CA PHE A 600 9.91 15.47 -38.94
C PHE A 600 10.62 14.14 -39.25
N GLU A 601 9.86 13.08 -39.52
CA GLU A 601 10.41 11.76 -39.88
C GLU A 601 11.22 11.81 -41.18
N TYR A 602 10.84 12.65 -42.14
CA TYR A 602 11.62 12.86 -43.36
C TYR A 602 12.98 13.53 -43.09
N ALA A 603 13.05 14.44 -42.12
CA ALA A 603 14.30 15.14 -41.79
C ALA A 603 15.32 14.24 -41.07
N ILE A 604 14.87 13.25 -40.29
CA ILE A 604 15.73 12.37 -39.47
C ILE A 604 16.06 11.02 -40.11
N ASN A 605 15.68 10.82 -41.38
CA ASN A 605 15.79 9.55 -42.12
C ASN A 605 16.41 9.83 -43.49
N ASP A 606 17.45 9.09 -43.86
CA ASP A 606 18.20 9.34 -45.11
C ASP A 606 17.86 8.39 -46.23
N ASN A 607 17.67 7.12 -45.90
CA ASN A 607 17.38 6.08 -46.86
C ASN A 607 15.88 5.94 -47.18
N GLY A 608 15.02 6.73 -46.53
CA GLY A 608 13.57 6.73 -46.72
C GLY A 608 12.84 5.52 -46.12
N SER A 609 13.57 4.53 -45.61
CA SER A 609 13.06 3.30 -44.98
C SER A 609 12.89 3.43 -43.47
N GLY A 610 13.49 4.46 -42.86
CA GLY A 610 13.26 4.80 -41.46
C GLY A 610 13.92 3.84 -40.47
N ASN A 611 15.07 3.29 -40.86
CA ASN A 611 15.89 2.34 -40.11
C ASN A 611 17.39 2.74 -40.05
N ASP A 612 17.66 4.02 -40.24
CA ASP A 612 18.98 4.65 -40.24
C ASP A 612 19.03 5.88 -39.32
N LEU A 613 18.12 5.95 -38.35
CA LEU A 613 18.07 7.08 -37.42
C LEU A 613 19.31 7.03 -36.51
N TRP A 614 19.97 8.17 -36.40
CA TRP A 614 20.92 8.45 -35.35
C TRP A 614 20.14 8.81 -34.09
N LEU A 615 19.98 7.83 -33.21
CA LEU A 615 19.06 7.83 -32.09
C LEU A 615 19.79 7.49 -30.80
N HIS A 616 19.58 8.31 -29.78
CA HIS A 616 20.06 8.10 -28.42
C HIS A 616 18.89 7.74 -27.52
N ARG A 617 19.03 6.63 -26.79
CA ARG A 617 18.07 6.19 -25.78
C ARG A 617 18.80 5.97 -24.46
N PHE A 618 18.16 6.36 -23.37
CA PHE A 618 18.76 6.36 -22.04
C PHE A 618 18.07 5.30 -21.19
N GLU A 619 18.81 4.28 -20.78
CA GLU A 619 18.31 3.06 -20.14
C GLU A 619 19.10 2.69 -18.89
#